data_AF-A0ABD1A0W2-F1
#
_entry.id   AF-A0ABD1A0W2-F1
#
_cell.length_a   1.000
_cell.length_b   1.000
_cell.length_c   1.000
_cell.angle_alpha   90.00
_cell.angle_beta   90.00
_cell.angle_gamma   90.00
#
_symmetry.space_group_name_H-M   'P 1'
#
loop_
_entity.id
_entity.type
_entity.pdbx_description
1 polymer ?
#
loop_
_entity_poly.entity_id
_entity_poly.type
_entity_poly.pdbx_seq_one_letter_code
_entity_poly.pdbx_strand_id
1 'polypeptide(L)'
;MGKLGKKARKFAKKNLQSVEKRNRKLKPFFKKKFAKRNERHEVEDEEEKKVEKQPKKRFPEEDHLDICIDAVFDKDDGEVLSGGDSDTDGFLDELVDEADSDITNPKVLSGSVLSSCCELVDEQQSVQALISLLNWYRAACYYGHESSGMTGSDIQYDIEDSDTFANVIVFVLQKADNTFRNVLGLSDSCRKETILKLKNNPKWDSLKPLVNSFLRSTMHLAKQAGDLEIKVFALTQLRVSVVFFAAFPDLLKKIIKISVHLWVAGEVTLSQQAFLILKDISMVFNLECFDTCLINMYKAFLQDCDIPMANSEQRLLFLRDSFVELCSQDVQKSYAKASVSITQLAKLSKMALTTKNKEAVEKIHSEQYTNCVDLWVNFIAANVQDCDLQPLLYTIIQVINGVAQLFIGPRYLLLRVKCIQWLNLLSCKSGIFIPIASLVLDMLEYKTTNEAEKLGKKLEAFSTVKLPKNWLKSQNFQEQCIFSVIELLAVHFAQWSFHISFPELATIPVMRLRKFNERSTMEGLKRVVKRFIEQVELNIEFVQRKRDDAAFSPNDQQSTEAFLQLEKRNTNASYTQYYQSVIDKSLGTKKKK
;
A
#
# COMPACT_ATOMS: atom_id res chain seq x y z
N MET A 1 11.53 -18.67 -29.07
CA MET A 1 11.54 -17.52 -28.12
C MET A 1 12.89 -17.19 -27.44
N GLY A 2 13.94 -18.04 -27.45
CA GLY A 2 15.14 -17.80 -26.62
C GLY A 2 16.19 -16.79 -27.10
N LYS A 3 16.18 -16.36 -28.37
CA LYS A 3 17.22 -15.47 -28.96
C LYS A 3 16.75 -14.01 -29.20
N LEU A 4 15.45 -13.75 -29.17
CA LEU A 4 14.85 -12.41 -29.36
C LEU A 4 15.09 -11.46 -28.15
N GLY A 5 15.35 -12.00 -26.96
CA GLY A 5 15.31 -11.22 -25.72
C GLY A 5 16.47 -10.24 -25.51
N LYS A 6 17.72 -10.54 -25.88
CA LYS A 6 18.87 -9.77 -25.35
C LYS A 6 18.97 -8.33 -25.88
N LYS A 7 18.64 -8.10 -27.15
CA LYS A 7 18.74 -6.76 -27.77
C LYS A 7 17.51 -5.90 -27.49
N ALA A 8 16.30 -6.45 -27.64
CA ALA A 8 15.06 -5.79 -27.27
C ALA A 8 15.08 -5.38 -25.79
N ARG A 9 15.58 -6.24 -24.89
CA ARG A 9 15.85 -5.89 -23.49
C ARG A 9 16.84 -4.74 -23.35
N LYS A 10 18.02 -4.85 -23.97
CA LYS A 10 19.05 -3.79 -23.88
C LYS A 10 18.53 -2.43 -24.37
N PHE A 11 17.65 -2.42 -25.37
CA PHE A 11 17.02 -1.22 -25.89
C PHE A 11 15.86 -0.72 -25.01
N ALA A 12 14.96 -1.59 -24.54
CA ALA A 12 13.90 -1.26 -23.58
C ALA A 12 14.49 -0.66 -22.30
N LYS A 13 15.52 -1.29 -21.73
CA LYS A 13 16.26 -0.81 -20.56
C LYS A 13 16.92 0.55 -20.76
N LYS A 14 17.46 0.84 -21.95
CA LYS A 14 18.05 2.15 -22.29
C LYS A 14 16.98 3.26 -22.35
N ASN A 15 15.81 2.93 -22.90
CA ASN A 15 14.71 3.88 -23.09
C ASN A 15 13.81 4.06 -21.86
N LEU A 16 13.75 3.07 -20.96
CA LEU A 16 13.04 3.15 -19.68
C LEU A 16 13.57 4.34 -18.84
N GLN A 17 14.88 4.53 -18.80
CA GLN A 17 15.52 5.61 -18.06
C GLN A 17 15.16 7.01 -18.58
N SER A 18 14.93 7.18 -19.89
CA SER A 18 14.47 8.45 -20.46
C SER A 18 13.01 8.75 -20.12
N VAL A 19 12.16 7.72 -20.07
CA VAL A 19 10.74 7.87 -19.71
C VAL A 19 10.59 8.15 -18.21
N GLU A 20 11.35 7.47 -17.35
CA GLU A 20 11.40 7.79 -15.92
C GLU A 20 11.84 9.23 -15.63
N LYS A 21 12.81 9.75 -16.39
CA LYS A 21 13.23 11.16 -16.31
C LYS A 21 12.13 12.14 -16.75
N ARG A 22 11.33 11.77 -17.75
CA ARG A 22 10.18 12.57 -18.23
C ARG A 22 9.05 12.58 -17.19
N ASN A 23 8.77 11.43 -16.56
CA ASN A 23 7.78 11.30 -15.48
C ASN A 23 8.17 12.08 -14.20
N ARG A 24 9.46 12.23 -13.89
CA ARG A 24 9.91 13.07 -12.75
C ARG A 24 9.59 14.56 -12.95
N LYS A 25 9.39 15.03 -14.18
CA LYS A 25 9.04 16.42 -14.50
C LYS A 25 7.53 16.71 -14.36
N LEU A 26 6.68 15.69 -14.25
CA LEU A 26 5.22 15.80 -14.14
C LEU A 26 4.70 15.84 -12.69
N LYS A 27 5.54 16.10 -11.69
CA LYS A 27 5.09 16.27 -10.30
C LYS A 27 4.14 17.48 -10.16
N PRO A 28 2.97 17.35 -9.50
CA PRO A 28 2.25 18.51 -9.02
C PRO A 28 2.97 19.08 -7.79
N PHE A 29 3.43 20.32 -7.90
CA PHE A 29 3.80 21.17 -6.78
C PHE A 29 2.58 21.36 -5.86
N PHE A 30 2.58 20.76 -4.67
CA PHE A 30 1.68 21.21 -3.59
C PHE A 30 2.40 22.26 -2.75
N LYS A 31 2.15 23.54 -3.07
CA LYS A 31 2.38 24.65 -2.13
C LYS A 31 1.29 24.58 -1.06
N LYS A 32 1.67 24.28 0.19
CA LYS A 32 0.84 24.47 1.40
C LYS A 32 0.33 25.92 1.43
N LYS A 33 -0.98 26.10 1.31
CA LYS A 33 -1.64 27.38 1.56
C LYS A 33 -2.38 27.24 2.90
N PHE A 34 -1.86 27.90 3.93
CA PHE A 34 -2.54 28.05 5.22
C PHE A 34 -3.76 28.95 5.03
N ALA A 35 -4.93 28.49 5.48
CA ALA A 35 -6.08 29.34 5.70
C ALA A 35 -6.48 29.22 7.18
N LYS A 36 -6.21 30.28 7.94
CA LYS A 36 -6.78 30.52 9.27
C LYS A 36 -8.27 30.82 9.11
N ARG A 37 -9.13 30.13 9.84
CA ARG A 37 -10.46 30.66 10.18
C ARG A 37 -10.74 30.43 11.66
N ASN A 38 -10.67 31.53 12.41
CA ASN A 38 -11.32 31.70 13.70
C ASN A 38 -12.83 31.79 13.43
N GLU A 39 -13.64 31.12 14.24
CA GLU A 39 -14.94 31.63 14.67
C GLU A 39 -15.34 30.87 15.94
N ARG A 40 -15.51 31.64 17.01
CA ARG A 40 -16.02 31.22 18.32
C ARG A 40 -17.54 31.18 18.24
N HIS A 41 -18.17 30.23 18.92
CA HIS A 41 -19.47 30.47 19.55
C HIS A 41 -19.57 29.58 20.80
N GLU A 42 -19.83 30.23 21.93
CA GLU A 42 -20.13 29.67 23.23
C GLU A 42 -21.65 29.58 23.44
N VAL A 43 -22.04 28.83 24.49
CA VAL A 43 -23.28 28.91 25.31
C VAL A 43 -24.43 28.00 24.80
N GLU A 44 -25.11 27.12 25.55
CA GLU A 44 -25.27 26.83 27.00
C GLU A 44 -25.83 25.40 27.22
N ASP A 45 -25.75 24.93 28.48
CA ASP A 45 -26.23 23.70 29.08
C ASP A 45 -27.76 23.49 29.08
N GLU A 46 -28.23 22.23 29.17
CA GLU A 46 -29.24 21.80 30.18
C GLU A 46 -29.12 20.27 30.42
N GLU A 47 -28.99 19.90 31.71
CA GLU A 47 -29.07 18.53 32.23
C GLU A 47 -30.54 18.05 32.32
N GLU A 48 -30.81 16.75 32.15
CA GLU A 48 -31.71 16.05 33.08
C GLU A 48 -31.53 14.51 33.08
N LYS A 49 -31.40 13.96 34.29
CA LYS A 49 -31.28 12.54 34.62
C LYS A 49 -32.67 11.89 34.70
N LYS A 50 -32.84 10.67 34.16
CA LYS A 50 -33.74 9.65 34.75
C LYS A 50 -33.14 8.25 34.68
N VAL A 51 -33.01 7.65 35.86
CA VAL A 51 -32.70 6.25 36.14
C VAL A 51 -34.03 5.49 36.22
N GLU A 52 -34.22 4.42 35.45
CA GLU A 52 -35.10 3.33 35.88
C GLU A 52 -34.76 1.98 35.21
N LYS A 53 -35.18 0.92 35.91
CA LYS A 53 -34.61 -0.43 35.98
C LYS A 53 -34.99 -1.35 34.82
N GLN A 54 -34.13 -2.35 34.60
CA GLN A 54 -34.34 -3.50 33.70
C GLN A 54 -35.64 -4.28 33.96
N PRO A 55 -36.14 -4.96 32.92
CA PRO A 55 -36.49 -6.37 33.10
C PRO A 55 -35.82 -7.30 32.07
N LYS A 56 -35.40 -8.46 32.57
CA LYS A 56 -34.86 -9.63 31.86
C LYS A 56 -35.75 -10.03 30.66
N LYS A 57 -35.16 -10.17 29.47
CA LYS A 57 -35.71 -11.00 28.38
C LYS A 57 -34.58 -11.63 27.54
N ARG A 58 -34.62 -12.98 27.56
CA ARG A 58 -34.10 -14.00 26.65
C ARG A 58 -33.03 -13.58 25.62
N PHE A 59 -31.87 -14.22 25.72
CA PHE A 59 -30.89 -14.33 24.63
C PHE A 59 -31.58 -14.84 23.36
N PRO A 60 -31.52 -14.12 22.23
CA PRO A 60 -31.59 -14.77 20.93
C PRO A 60 -30.27 -15.50 20.73
N GLU A 61 -30.33 -16.76 20.31
CA GLU A 61 -29.19 -17.44 19.69
C GLU A 61 -28.67 -16.51 18.58
N GLU A 62 -27.43 -16.03 18.73
CA GLU A 62 -26.76 -15.31 17.64
C GLU A 62 -26.59 -16.33 16.52
N ASP A 63 -27.35 -16.15 15.44
CA ASP A 63 -27.11 -16.79 14.15
C ASP A 63 -25.60 -16.82 13.89
N HIS A 64 -25.11 -17.97 13.42
CA HIS A 64 -23.75 -18.14 12.90
C HIS A 64 -23.53 -17.19 11.71
N LEU A 65 -23.32 -15.91 12.01
CA LEU A 65 -23.04 -14.90 11.01
C LEU A 65 -21.61 -15.17 10.57
N ASP A 66 -21.46 -15.73 9.38
CA ASP A 66 -20.16 -15.90 8.75
C ASP A 66 -19.59 -14.51 8.42
N ILE A 67 -18.90 -13.90 9.39
CA ILE A 67 -18.29 -12.59 9.21
C ILE A 67 -17.13 -12.77 8.23
N CYS A 68 -17.32 -12.32 7.00
CA CYS A 68 -16.30 -12.26 5.97
C CYS A 68 -15.58 -10.90 6.04
N ILE A 69 -14.25 -10.91 6.06
CA ILE A 69 -13.39 -9.72 6.11
C ILE A 69 -13.51 -8.89 4.80
N ASP A 70 -14.01 -9.50 3.74
CA ASP A 70 -14.27 -8.87 2.44
C ASP A 70 -15.75 -8.49 2.21
N ALA A 71 -16.66 -8.84 3.12
CA ALA A 71 -18.10 -8.54 2.98
C ALA A 71 -18.42 -7.03 2.94
N VAL A 72 -17.44 -6.17 3.19
CA VAL A 72 -17.50 -4.72 2.96
C VAL A 72 -17.83 -4.37 1.51
N PHE A 73 -17.56 -5.29 0.57
CA PHE A 73 -17.47 -4.98 -0.85
C PHE A 73 -18.28 -5.90 -1.76
N ASP A 74 -19.21 -6.69 -1.22
CA ASP A 74 -20.05 -7.61 -2.01
C ASP A 74 -21.41 -7.03 -2.39
N LYS A 75 -21.78 -5.87 -1.85
CA LYS A 75 -23.14 -5.31 -2.01
C LYS A 75 -23.34 -4.35 -3.18
N ASP A 76 -22.32 -4.04 -4.00
CA ASP A 76 -22.49 -3.00 -5.04
C ASP A 76 -21.87 -3.25 -6.43
N ASP A 77 -21.10 -4.31 -6.67
CA ASP A 77 -20.45 -4.53 -7.98
C ASP A 77 -20.61 -5.97 -8.49
N GLY A 78 -21.80 -6.53 -8.30
CA GLY A 78 -22.21 -7.82 -8.86
C GLY A 78 -22.48 -7.78 -10.37
N GLU A 79 -21.65 -7.11 -11.17
CA GLU A 79 -21.56 -7.39 -12.60
C GLU A 79 -20.44 -8.41 -12.83
N VAL A 80 -20.79 -9.68 -12.60
CA VAL A 80 -20.13 -10.83 -13.22
C VAL A 80 -20.42 -10.74 -14.72
N LEU A 81 -19.68 -9.89 -15.43
CA LEU A 81 -19.68 -9.95 -16.88
C LEU A 81 -18.73 -11.06 -17.31
N SER A 82 -19.29 -12.26 -17.37
CA SER A 82 -19.05 -13.20 -18.47
C SER A 82 -19.49 -12.52 -19.77
N GLY A 83 -18.74 -11.51 -20.21
CA GLY A 83 -18.96 -10.85 -21.49
C GLY A 83 -18.22 -11.64 -22.55
N GLY A 84 -18.95 -12.36 -23.40
CA GLY A 84 -18.41 -12.95 -24.61
C GLY A 84 -17.70 -11.88 -25.43
N ASP A 85 -16.45 -12.17 -25.80
CA ASP A 85 -15.69 -11.38 -26.75
C ASP A 85 -16.42 -11.39 -28.10
N SER A 86 -17.23 -10.36 -28.35
CA SER A 86 -17.66 -10.02 -29.71
C SER A 86 -16.63 -9.05 -30.27
N ASP A 87 -15.48 -9.61 -30.65
CA ASP A 87 -14.42 -8.93 -31.37
C ASP A 87 -14.83 -8.77 -32.84
N THR A 88 -15.10 -7.54 -33.27
CA THR A 88 -15.12 -7.22 -34.70
C THR A 88 -14.63 -5.79 -34.89
N ASP A 89 -13.31 -5.66 -34.96
CA ASP A 89 -12.59 -4.40 -35.23
C ASP A 89 -12.38 -4.18 -36.74
N GLY A 90 -13.38 -4.50 -37.58
CA GLY A 90 -13.30 -4.37 -39.05
C GLY A 90 -13.16 -2.93 -39.57
N PHE A 91 -13.29 -1.93 -38.70
CA PHE A 91 -13.31 -0.51 -39.07
C PHE A 91 -11.92 0.07 -39.37
N LEU A 92 -10.83 -0.56 -38.91
CA LEU A 92 -9.47 -0.08 -39.18
C LEU A 92 -9.00 -0.42 -40.61
N ASP A 93 -9.53 -1.50 -41.18
CA ASP A 93 -9.22 -1.91 -42.54
C ASP A 93 -9.99 -1.04 -43.56
N GLU A 94 -11.21 -0.58 -43.24
CA GLU A 94 -11.99 0.35 -44.08
C GLU A 94 -11.37 1.76 -44.20
N LEU A 95 -10.59 2.22 -43.21
CA LEU A 95 -9.92 3.54 -43.27
C LEU A 95 -8.72 3.58 -44.25
N VAL A 96 -8.31 2.42 -44.78
CA VAL A 96 -7.19 2.30 -45.73
C VAL A 96 -7.68 2.34 -47.19
N ASP A 97 -8.96 2.04 -47.44
CA ASP A 97 -9.50 1.87 -48.80
C ASP A 97 -9.74 3.19 -49.56
N GLU A 98 -9.59 4.37 -48.94
CA GLU A 98 -9.81 5.67 -49.61
C GLU A 98 -8.52 6.42 -50.05
N ALA A 99 -7.32 5.82 -49.94
CA ALA A 99 -6.08 6.48 -50.35
C ALA A 99 -5.19 5.59 -51.23
N ASP A 100 -5.45 5.64 -52.53
CA ASP A 100 -4.66 5.00 -53.58
C ASP A 100 -3.30 5.72 -53.74
N SER A 101 -2.28 5.28 -52.98
CA SER A 101 -0.88 5.62 -53.24
C SER A 101 0.06 4.47 -52.84
N ASP A 102 0.86 4.00 -53.79
CA ASP A 102 1.74 2.80 -53.75
C ASP A 102 2.83 2.81 -52.65
N ILE A 103 2.92 3.85 -51.82
CA ILE A 103 3.93 4.00 -50.76
C ILE A 103 3.37 3.59 -49.38
N THR A 104 2.04 3.48 -49.21
CA THR A 104 1.39 3.29 -47.90
C THR A 104 0.81 1.89 -47.64
N ASN A 105 0.89 0.98 -48.63
CA ASN A 105 0.40 -0.40 -48.54
C ASN A 105 1.48 -1.51 -48.64
N PRO A 106 2.70 -1.38 -48.09
CA PRO A 106 3.58 -2.54 -48.01
C PRO A 106 2.97 -3.55 -47.03
N LYS A 107 2.67 -4.75 -47.51
CA LYS A 107 2.23 -5.91 -46.71
C LYS A 107 3.36 -6.56 -45.91
N VAL A 108 4.59 -6.11 -46.14
CA VAL A 108 5.83 -6.56 -45.47
C VAL A 108 6.53 -5.34 -44.87
N LEU A 109 6.85 -5.39 -43.58
CA LEU A 109 7.57 -4.32 -42.90
C LEU A 109 9.07 -4.56 -43.00
N SER A 110 9.73 -3.82 -43.90
CA SER A 110 11.19 -3.73 -43.98
C SER A 110 11.75 -2.57 -43.14
N GLY A 111 13.00 -2.67 -42.70
CA GLY A 111 13.64 -1.63 -41.87
C GLY A 111 13.70 -0.24 -42.52
N SER A 112 13.76 -0.15 -43.86
CA SER A 112 13.71 1.11 -44.62
C SER A 112 12.32 1.75 -44.60
N VAL A 113 11.27 0.95 -44.78
CA VAL A 113 9.86 1.37 -44.70
C VAL A 113 9.54 1.88 -43.31
N LEU A 114 9.99 1.15 -42.28
CA LEU A 114 9.82 1.57 -40.89
C LEU A 114 10.49 2.92 -40.63
N SER A 115 11.74 3.11 -41.08
CA SER A 115 12.48 4.36 -40.88
C SER A 115 11.79 5.54 -41.57
N SER A 116 11.32 5.36 -42.81
CA SER A 116 10.59 6.40 -43.54
C SER A 116 9.27 6.77 -42.85
N CYS A 117 8.48 5.79 -42.41
CA CYS A 117 7.25 6.05 -41.67
C CYS A 117 7.54 6.76 -40.32
N CYS A 118 8.62 6.40 -39.63
CA CYS A 118 9.04 7.05 -38.40
C CYS A 118 9.39 8.54 -38.62
N GLU A 119 10.15 8.86 -39.68
CA GLU A 119 10.50 10.23 -40.05
C GLU A 119 9.26 11.07 -40.40
N LEU A 120 8.31 10.50 -41.17
CA LEU A 120 7.06 11.18 -41.51
C LEU A 120 6.20 11.50 -40.28
N VAL A 121 6.23 10.66 -39.24
CA VAL A 121 5.52 10.94 -37.98
C VAL A 121 6.27 11.97 -37.14
N ASP A 122 7.59 11.90 -37.07
CA ASP A 122 8.41 12.78 -36.22
C ASP A 122 8.55 14.21 -36.79
N GLU A 123 8.73 14.35 -38.10
CA GLU A 123 8.95 15.66 -38.74
C GLU A 123 7.65 16.29 -39.25
N GLN A 124 6.75 15.49 -39.83
CA GLN A 124 5.57 15.99 -40.55
C GLN A 124 4.24 15.72 -39.83
N GLN A 125 4.26 15.02 -38.69
CA GLN A 125 3.05 14.63 -37.94
C GLN A 125 1.99 13.94 -38.82
N SER A 126 2.44 13.12 -39.78
CA SER A 126 1.56 12.45 -40.73
C SER A 126 0.64 11.44 -40.05
N VAL A 127 -0.67 11.65 -40.17
CA VAL A 127 -1.71 10.73 -39.65
C VAL A 127 -1.69 9.41 -40.41
N GLN A 128 -1.48 9.42 -41.72
CA GLN A 128 -1.46 8.21 -42.54
C GLN A 128 -0.29 7.30 -42.17
N ALA A 129 0.91 7.87 -41.97
CA ALA A 129 2.07 7.11 -41.51
C ALA A 129 1.84 6.50 -40.12
N LEU A 130 1.13 7.21 -39.23
CA LEU A 130 0.74 6.69 -37.93
C LEU A 130 -0.24 5.52 -38.03
N ILE A 131 -1.22 5.57 -38.93
CA ILE A 131 -2.18 4.48 -39.17
C ILE A 131 -1.43 3.22 -39.59
N SER A 132 -0.56 3.32 -40.60
CA SER A 132 0.26 2.19 -41.05
C SER A 132 1.10 1.62 -39.90
N LEU A 133 1.78 2.47 -39.12
CA LEU A 133 2.57 2.03 -37.97
C LEU A 133 1.73 1.37 -36.87
N LEU A 134 0.51 1.85 -36.61
CA LEU A 134 -0.41 1.25 -35.64
C LEU A 134 -0.90 -0.13 -36.09
N ASN A 135 -1.14 -0.33 -37.39
CA ASN A 135 -1.50 -1.64 -37.93
C ASN A 135 -0.36 -2.65 -37.76
N TRP A 136 0.87 -2.24 -38.08
CA TRP A 136 2.07 -3.05 -37.84
C TRP A 136 2.30 -3.33 -36.35
N TYR A 137 2.07 -2.34 -35.50
CA TYR A 137 2.16 -2.50 -34.06
C TYR A 137 1.12 -3.47 -33.51
N ARG A 138 -0.13 -3.39 -34.00
CA ARG A 138 -1.20 -4.34 -33.68
C ARG A 138 -0.75 -5.75 -34.04
N ALA A 139 -0.35 -6.00 -35.29
CA ALA A 139 0.16 -7.30 -35.72
C ALA A 139 1.30 -7.80 -34.82
N ALA A 140 2.26 -6.93 -34.49
CA ALA A 140 3.38 -7.27 -33.61
C ALA A 140 2.95 -7.63 -32.18
N CYS A 141 1.92 -6.99 -31.63
CA CYS A 141 1.44 -7.26 -30.27
C CYS A 141 0.73 -8.62 -30.14
N TYR A 142 0.07 -9.07 -31.20
CA TYR A 142 -0.68 -10.34 -31.23
C TYR A 142 0.13 -11.49 -31.84
N TYR A 143 1.36 -11.22 -32.30
CA TYR A 143 2.23 -12.21 -32.93
C TYR A 143 2.48 -13.43 -32.02
N GLY A 144 2.05 -14.61 -32.48
CA GLY A 144 2.21 -15.88 -31.76
C GLY A 144 1.08 -16.24 -30.78
N HIS A 145 -0.02 -15.46 -30.72
CA HIS A 145 -1.17 -15.68 -29.84
C HIS A 145 -2.51 -15.69 -30.61
N GLU A 146 -2.56 -16.32 -31.79
CA GLU A 146 -3.82 -16.57 -32.49
C GLU A 146 -4.64 -17.65 -31.75
N SER A 147 -5.70 -17.22 -31.07
CA SER A 147 -6.78 -18.12 -30.68
C SER A 147 -7.45 -18.64 -31.95
N SER A 148 -7.53 -19.96 -32.08
CA SER A 148 -8.05 -20.70 -33.23
C SER A 148 -9.55 -20.49 -33.50
N GLY A 149 -9.97 -19.28 -33.85
CA GLY A 149 -11.38 -18.95 -34.05
C GLY A 149 -11.71 -17.71 -34.89
N MET A 150 -10.73 -16.99 -35.45
CA MET A 150 -11.02 -15.85 -36.34
C MET A 150 -10.84 -16.25 -37.80
N THR A 151 -11.91 -16.73 -38.43
CA THR A 151 -12.04 -16.77 -39.90
C THR A 151 -12.65 -15.45 -40.35
N GLY A 152 -11.79 -14.44 -40.55
CA GLY A 152 -12.10 -13.18 -41.21
C GLY A 152 -10.91 -12.81 -42.08
N SER A 153 -11.17 -12.66 -43.39
CA SER A 153 -10.26 -12.36 -44.50
C SER A 153 -8.84 -11.83 -44.16
N ASP A 154 -7.86 -12.58 -44.67
CA ASP A 154 -6.41 -12.34 -44.70
C ASP A 154 -5.95 -10.89 -44.91
N ILE A 155 -5.43 -10.27 -43.86
CA ILE A 155 -4.31 -9.32 -44.00
C ILE A 155 -3.22 -9.75 -43.01
N GLN A 156 -2.42 -10.74 -43.41
CA GLN A 156 -1.26 -11.19 -42.65
C GLN A 156 -0.13 -10.18 -42.86
N TYR A 157 0.00 -9.23 -41.93
CA TYR A 157 1.11 -8.30 -41.86
C TYR A 157 2.40 -9.07 -41.49
N ASP A 158 3.33 -9.22 -42.44
CA ASP A 158 4.57 -9.97 -42.23
C ASP A 158 5.75 -9.05 -41.84
N ILE A 159 6.44 -9.36 -40.74
CA ILE A 159 7.53 -8.54 -40.20
C ILE A 159 8.86 -9.24 -40.50
N GLU A 160 9.66 -8.62 -41.36
CA GLU A 160 10.81 -9.23 -42.04
C GLU A 160 11.90 -9.73 -41.07
N ASP A 161 12.19 -8.95 -40.03
CA ASP A 161 13.25 -9.27 -39.09
C ASP A 161 12.96 -8.85 -37.65
N SER A 162 13.66 -9.50 -36.72
CA SER A 162 13.50 -9.28 -35.27
C SER A 162 13.85 -7.87 -34.80
N ASP A 163 14.74 -7.16 -35.50
CA ASP A 163 15.12 -5.79 -35.14
C ASP A 163 14.01 -4.82 -35.59
N THR A 164 13.42 -5.02 -36.76
CA THR A 164 12.23 -4.29 -37.25
C THR A 164 11.00 -4.50 -36.34
N PHE A 165 10.78 -5.73 -35.88
CA PHE A 165 9.74 -6.04 -34.87
C PHE A 165 9.92 -5.24 -33.57
N ALA A 166 11.14 -5.21 -33.02
CA ALA A 166 11.40 -4.50 -31.77
C ALA A 166 11.27 -2.97 -31.96
N ASN A 167 11.73 -2.46 -33.10
CA ASN A 167 11.70 -1.03 -33.40
C ASN A 167 10.27 -0.51 -33.58
N VAL A 168 9.38 -1.24 -34.26
CA VAL A 168 7.98 -0.80 -34.41
C VAL A 168 7.25 -0.75 -33.07
N ILE A 169 7.46 -1.76 -32.20
CA ILE A 169 6.90 -1.77 -30.84
C ILE A 169 7.38 -0.56 -30.06
N VAL A 170 8.68 -0.30 -30.04
CA VAL A 170 9.21 0.79 -29.22
C VAL A 170 8.84 2.15 -29.78
N PHE A 171 8.91 2.34 -31.09
CA PHE A 171 8.56 3.61 -31.72
C PHE A 171 7.11 4.00 -31.42
N VAL A 172 6.16 3.09 -31.69
CA VAL A 172 4.73 3.36 -31.47
C VAL A 172 4.46 3.62 -29.99
N LEU A 173 5.01 2.80 -29.09
CA LEU A 173 4.89 3.02 -27.65
C LEU A 173 5.43 4.38 -27.18
N GLN A 174 6.50 4.91 -27.78
CA GLN A 174 7.06 6.21 -27.39
C GLN A 174 6.33 7.42 -27.99
N LYS A 175 5.79 7.27 -29.19
CA LYS A 175 5.35 8.40 -30.02
C LYS A 175 3.85 8.54 -30.12
N ALA A 176 3.09 7.44 -30.08
CA ALA A 176 1.65 7.44 -30.31
C ALA A 176 0.90 8.47 -29.45
N ASP A 177 1.15 8.50 -28.14
CA ASP A 177 0.52 9.45 -27.21
C ASP A 177 0.75 10.91 -27.61
N ASN A 178 2.02 11.29 -27.84
CA ASN A 178 2.37 12.67 -28.20
C ASN A 178 1.75 13.05 -29.56
N THR A 179 1.75 12.12 -30.53
CA THR A 179 1.15 12.37 -31.83
C THR A 179 -0.37 12.57 -31.71
N PHE A 180 -1.07 11.74 -30.92
CA PHE A 180 -2.49 11.94 -30.65
C PHE A 180 -2.76 13.30 -29.99
N ARG A 181 -1.96 13.68 -28.99
CA ARG A 181 -2.09 14.98 -28.32
C ARG A 181 -1.86 16.15 -29.25
N ASN A 182 -0.84 16.07 -30.12
CA ASN A 182 -0.53 17.12 -31.08
C ASN A 182 -1.66 17.31 -32.10
N VAL A 183 -2.20 16.22 -32.65
CA VAL A 183 -3.34 16.26 -33.59
C VAL A 183 -4.57 16.90 -32.94
N LEU A 184 -4.81 16.62 -31.65
CA LEU A 184 -5.91 17.15 -30.86
C LEU A 184 -5.63 18.52 -30.23
N GLY A 185 -4.41 19.06 -30.36
CA GLY A 185 -3.99 20.31 -29.69
C GLY A 185 -4.06 20.23 -28.15
N LEU A 186 -3.89 19.04 -27.57
CA LEU A 186 -3.92 18.83 -26.13
C LEU A 186 -2.56 19.10 -25.50
N SER A 187 -2.55 19.75 -24.34
CA SER A 187 -1.35 19.87 -23.51
C SER A 187 -0.96 18.54 -22.86
N ASP A 188 0.29 18.40 -22.44
CA ASP A 188 0.80 17.28 -21.64
C ASP A 188 0.10 17.10 -20.27
N SER A 189 -0.75 18.05 -19.85
CA SER A 189 -1.43 17.96 -18.56
C SER A 189 -2.64 17.02 -18.57
N CYS A 190 -2.65 16.04 -17.67
CA CYS A 190 -3.75 15.10 -17.44
C CYS A 190 -4.76 15.67 -16.43
N ARG A 191 -5.46 16.76 -16.79
CA ARG A 191 -6.49 17.39 -15.93
C ARG A 191 -7.90 17.12 -16.45
N LYS A 192 -8.92 17.31 -15.59
CA LYS A 192 -10.35 17.23 -15.97
C LYS A 192 -10.69 18.11 -17.18
N GLU A 193 -10.04 19.26 -17.31
CA GLU A 193 -10.15 20.15 -18.47
C GLU A 193 -9.72 19.47 -19.78
N THR A 194 -8.69 18.62 -19.73
CA THR A 194 -8.19 17.86 -20.89
C THR A 194 -9.21 16.82 -21.34
N ILE A 195 -9.95 16.20 -20.41
CA ILE A 195 -11.02 15.25 -20.72
C ILE A 195 -12.20 15.95 -21.42
N LEU A 196 -12.59 17.14 -20.94
CA LEU A 196 -13.66 17.92 -21.58
C LEU A 196 -13.25 18.39 -22.98
N LYS A 197 -11.99 18.83 -23.14
CA LYS A 197 -11.44 19.19 -24.46
C LYS A 197 -11.36 18.01 -25.41
N LEU A 198 -11.08 16.80 -24.91
CA LEU A 198 -11.08 15.57 -25.70
C LEU A 198 -12.47 15.29 -26.29
N LYS A 199 -13.52 15.30 -25.45
CA LYS A 199 -14.90 14.96 -25.86
C LYS A 199 -15.49 15.96 -26.86
N ASN A 200 -15.05 17.21 -26.83
CA ASN A 200 -15.59 18.29 -27.68
C ASN A 200 -14.72 18.59 -28.91
N ASN A 201 -13.69 17.78 -29.20
CA ASN A 201 -12.79 18.05 -30.31
C ASN A 201 -13.38 17.50 -31.63
N PRO A 202 -13.51 18.32 -32.69
CA PRO A 202 -14.06 17.86 -33.97
C PRO A 202 -13.20 16.79 -34.67
N LYS A 203 -11.90 16.70 -34.35
CA LYS A 203 -10.99 15.66 -34.87
C LYS A 203 -11.02 14.36 -34.07
N TRP A 204 -11.79 14.31 -32.99
CA TRP A 204 -11.86 13.14 -32.12
C TRP A 204 -12.46 11.93 -32.82
N ASP A 205 -13.52 12.11 -33.61
CA ASP A 205 -14.23 10.99 -34.24
C ASP A 205 -13.35 10.19 -35.20
N SER A 206 -12.48 10.86 -35.96
CA SER A 206 -11.49 10.20 -36.83
C SER A 206 -10.36 9.51 -36.05
N LEU A 207 -9.97 10.06 -34.90
CA LEU A 207 -8.81 9.58 -34.13
C LEU A 207 -9.18 8.48 -33.12
N LYS A 208 -10.43 8.49 -32.65
CA LYS A 208 -11.00 7.53 -31.69
C LYS A 208 -10.70 6.07 -32.04
N PRO A 209 -10.91 5.55 -33.27
CA PRO A 209 -10.60 4.16 -33.60
C PRO A 209 -9.10 3.85 -33.47
N LEU A 210 -8.22 4.79 -33.86
CA LEU A 210 -6.77 4.63 -33.78
C LEU A 210 -6.30 4.54 -32.32
N VAL A 211 -6.83 5.42 -31.47
CA VAL A 211 -6.55 5.42 -30.02
C VAL A 211 -7.08 4.14 -29.37
N ASN A 212 -8.28 3.68 -29.72
CA ASN A 212 -8.86 2.43 -29.23
C ASN A 212 -7.94 1.24 -29.56
N SER A 213 -7.50 1.13 -30.82
CA SER A 213 -6.60 0.05 -31.26
C SER A 213 -5.25 0.09 -30.58
N PHE A 214 -4.65 1.28 -30.42
CA PHE A 214 -3.41 1.47 -29.67
C PHE A 214 -3.55 0.99 -28.22
N LEU A 215 -4.60 1.43 -27.51
CA LEU A 215 -4.84 1.06 -26.11
C LEU A 215 -5.05 -0.45 -25.98
N ARG A 216 -5.91 -1.05 -26.81
CA ARG A 216 -6.17 -2.51 -26.80
C ARG A 216 -4.91 -3.33 -27.06
N SER A 217 -4.17 -3.00 -28.11
CA SER A 217 -2.93 -3.71 -28.48
C SER A 217 -1.87 -3.59 -27.37
N THR A 218 -1.73 -2.40 -26.79
CA THR A 218 -0.78 -2.18 -25.69
C THR A 218 -1.19 -2.90 -24.42
N MET A 219 -2.49 -2.94 -24.10
CA MET A 219 -3.02 -3.72 -22.97
C MET A 219 -2.78 -5.22 -23.14
N HIS A 220 -2.98 -5.73 -24.36
CA HIS A 220 -2.67 -7.12 -24.70
C HIS A 220 -1.18 -7.41 -24.49
N LEU A 221 -0.31 -6.54 -25.01
CA LEU A 221 1.15 -6.64 -24.85
C LEU A 221 1.56 -6.64 -23.36
N ALA A 222 1.01 -5.72 -22.56
CA ALA A 222 1.28 -5.64 -21.13
C ALA A 222 0.86 -6.92 -20.36
N LYS A 223 -0.22 -7.58 -20.79
CA LYS A 223 -0.70 -8.82 -20.18
C LYS A 223 0.15 -10.02 -20.61
N GLN A 224 0.37 -10.21 -21.91
CA GLN A 224 0.86 -11.46 -22.50
C GLN A 224 2.36 -11.52 -22.76
N ALA A 225 3.07 -10.38 -22.84
CA ALA A 225 4.49 -10.39 -23.21
C ALA A 225 5.34 -11.27 -22.27
N GLY A 226 6.12 -12.21 -22.79
CA GLY A 226 7.00 -13.04 -21.93
C GLY A 226 8.14 -12.26 -21.25
N ASP A 227 8.42 -11.04 -21.70
CA ASP A 227 9.52 -10.21 -21.23
C ASP A 227 9.07 -9.14 -20.24
N LEU A 228 9.65 -9.13 -19.04
CA LEU A 228 9.34 -8.18 -17.98
C LEU A 228 9.56 -6.72 -18.42
N GLU A 229 10.64 -6.43 -19.14
CA GLU A 229 10.97 -5.05 -19.53
C GLU A 229 9.95 -4.52 -20.54
N ILE A 230 9.43 -5.39 -21.42
CA ILE A 230 8.35 -5.05 -22.36
C ILE A 230 7.04 -4.80 -21.60
N LYS A 231 6.67 -5.64 -20.63
CA LYS A 231 5.46 -5.42 -19.81
C LYS A 231 5.52 -4.09 -19.05
N VAL A 232 6.65 -3.83 -18.39
CA VAL A 232 6.89 -2.59 -17.65
C VAL A 232 6.80 -1.40 -18.60
N PHE A 233 7.46 -1.47 -19.75
CA PHE A 233 7.44 -0.39 -20.74
C PHE A 233 6.04 -0.13 -21.29
N ALA A 234 5.28 -1.17 -21.66
CA ALA A 234 3.91 -1.06 -22.13
C ALA A 234 2.99 -0.41 -21.08
N LEU A 235 3.06 -0.85 -19.81
CA LEU A 235 2.31 -0.21 -18.72
C LEU A 235 2.70 1.25 -18.50
N THR A 236 3.99 1.57 -18.58
CA THR A 236 4.45 2.96 -18.44
C THR A 236 3.86 3.84 -19.54
N GLN A 237 3.72 3.34 -20.78
CA GLN A 237 3.10 4.13 -21.85
C GLN A 237 1.59 4.23 -21.73
N LEU A 238 0.90 3.15 -21.31
CA LEU A 238 -0.53 3.21 -20.99
C LEU A 238 -0.82 4.27 -19.92
N ARG A 239 0.07 4.41 -18.94
CA ARG A 239 -0.02 5.46 -17.92
C ARG A 239 0.12 6.86 -18.51
N VAL A 240 1.04 7.09 -19.44
CA VAL A 240 1.17 8.39 -20.14
C VAL A 240 -0.13 8.72 -20.90
N SER A 241 -0.75 7.69 -21.48
CA SER A 241 -2.01 7.77 -22.23
C SER A 241 -3.28 7.66 -21.39
N VAL A 242 -3.21 7.78 -20.05
CA VAL A 242 -4.34 7.54 -19.14
C VAL A 242 -5.59 8.37 -19.47
N VAL A 243 -5.42 9.60 -19.96
CA VAL A 243 -6.53 10.52 -20.29
C VAL A 243 -7.42 9.97 -21.40
N PHE A 244 -6.87 9.20 -22.34
CA PHE A 244 -7.63 8.67 -23.46
C PHE A 244 -8.64 7.59 -23.05
N PHE A 245 -8.45 6.93 -21.91
CA PHE A 245 -9.43 5.99 -21.36
C PHE A 245 -10.76 6.67 -20.99
N ALA A 246 -10.80 8.00 -20.85
CA ALA A 246 -12.03 8.76 -20.60
C ALA A 246 -13.12 8.54 -21.66
N ALA A 247 -12.72 8.16 -22.87
CA ALA A 247 -13.63 7.89 -23.98
C ALA A 247 -13.98 6.40 -24.14
N PHE A 248 -13.40 5.52 -23.32
CA PHE A 248 -13.56 4.07 -23.41
C PHE A 248 -13.78 3.44 -22.02
N PRO A 249 -14.98 3.57 -21.42
CA PRO A 249 -15.27 3.06 -20.07
C PRO A 249 -14.99 1.56 -19.91
N ASP A 250 -15.27 0.75 -20.94
CA ASP A 250 -15.02 -0.70 -20.89
C ASP A 250 -13.53 -1.03 -20.86
N LEU A 251 -12.73 -0.30 -21.65
CA LEU A 251 -11.27 -0.43 -21.60
C LEU A 251 -10.72 0.06 -20.26
N LEU A 252 -11.30 1.12 -19.68
CA LEU A 252 -10.93 1.62 -18.37
C LEU A 252 -11.16 0.56 -17.28
N LYS A 253 -12.33 -0.09 -17.26
CA LYS A 253 -12.61 -1.23 -16.37
C LYS A 253 -11.62 -2.38 -16.59
N LYS A 254 -11.31 -2.72 -17.85
CA LYS A 254 -10.34 -3.78 -18.20
C LYS A 254 -8.92 -3.45 -17.73
N ILE A 255 -8.41 -2.23 -17.91
CA ILE A 255 -7.06 -1.85 -17.48
C ILE A 255 -6.94 -1.78 -15.96
N ILE A 256 -7.98 -1.38 -15.23
CA ILE A 256 -8.00 -1.46 -13.76
C ILE A 256 -7.80 -2.92 -13.32
N LYS A 257 -8.58 -3.87 -13.87
CA LYS A 257 -8.46 -5.30 -13.54
C LYS A 257 -7.07 -5.86 -13.86
N ILE A 258 -6.53 -5.56 -15.05
CA ILE A 258 -5.18 -5.99 -15.43
C ILE A 258 -4.13 -5.41 -14.48
N SER A 259 -4.23 -4.12 -14.16
CA SER A 259 -3.27 -3.45 -13.28
C SER A 259 -3.33 -3.97 -11.85
N VAL A 260 -4.52 -4.26 -11.31
CA VAL A 260 -4.67 -4.87 -9.98
C VAL A 260 -4.02 -6.26 -9.94
N HIS A 261 -4.25 -7.08 -10.96
CA HIS A 261 -3.59 -8.39 -11.06
C HIS A 261 -2.06 -8.27 -11.14
N LEU A 262 -1.54 -7.37 -11.98
CA LEU A 262 -0.08 -7.15 -12.11
C LEU A 262 0.53 -6.48 -10.87
N TRP A 263 -0.24 -5.70 -10.13
CA TRP A 263 0.18 -5.12 -8.85
C TRP A 263 0.43 -6.21 -7.81
N VAL A 264 -0.46 -7.20 -7.70
CA VAL A 264 -0.29 -8.31 -6.73
C VAL A 264 0.72 -9.36 -7.21
N ALA A 265 0.56 -9.85 -8.45
CA ALA A 265 1.31 -10.99 -8.96
C ALA A 265 2.67 -10.61 -9.59
N GLY A 266 2.88 -9.33 -9.90
CA GLY A 266 4.08 -8.87 -10.59
C GLY A 266 5.33 -8.84 -9.71
N GLU A 267 6.48 -8.92 -10.36
CA GLU A 267 7.77 -8.59 -9.72
C GLU A 267 7.80 -7.11 -9.28
N VAL A 268 8.75 -6.74 -8.42
CA VAL A 268 8.84 -5.41 -7.77
C VAL A 268 8.63 -4.24 -8.74
N THR A 269 9.33 -4.22 -9.88
CA THR A 269 9.23 -3.11 -10.84
C THR A 269 7.89 -3.08 -11.58
N LEU A 270 7.34 -4.25 -11.90
CA LEU A 270 6.06 -4.36 -12.59
C LEU A 270 4.89 -3.99 -11.67
N SER A 271 4.94 -4.49 -10.44
CA SER A 271 3.99 -4.16 -9.38
C SER A 271 3.98 -2.64 -9.10
N GLN A 272 5.16 -2.01 -9.07
CA GLN A 272 5.28 -0.56 -8.94
C GLN A 272 4.65 0.20 -10.13
N GLN A 273 4.90 -0.20 -11.37
CA GLN A 273 4.27 0.46 -12.52
C GLN A 273 2.75 0.25 -12.55
N ALA A 274 2.29 -0.93 -12.19
CA ALA A 274 0.88 -1.26 -12.08
C ALA A 274 0.17 -0.42 -11.00
N PHE A 275 0.82 -0.19 -9.86
CA PHE A 275 0.32 0.75 -8.86
C PHE A 275 0.26 2.18 -9.39
N LEU A 276 1.31 2.64 -10.07
CA LEU A 276 1.38 4.01 -10.56
C LEU A 276 0.29 4.34 -11.60
N ILE A 277 -0.08 3.38 -12.45
CA ILE A 277 -1.22 3.57 -13.35
C ILE A 277 -2.56 3.56 -12.60
N LEU A 278 -2.76 2.68 -11.61
CA LEU A 278 -3.96 2.68 -10.76
C LEU A 278 -4.14 4.00 -10.02
N LYS A 279 -3.04 4.53 -9.48
CA LYS A 279 -2.98 5.83 -8.78
C LYS A 279 -3.32 7.01 -9.70
N ASP A 280 -2.85 6.99 -10.94
CA ASP A 280 -3.16 8.03 -11.91
C ASP A 280 -4.62 7.91 -12.39
N ILE A 281 -5.12 6.69 -12.60
CA ILE A 281 -6.53 6.42 -12.93
C ILE A 281 -7.45 6.94 -11.82
N SER A 282 -7.18 6.59 -10.56
CA SER A 282 -7.97 7.05 -9.41
C SER A 282 -7.92 8.57 -9.25
N MET A 283 -6.79 9.21 -9.58
CA MET A 283 -6.66 10.67 -9.51
C MET A 283 -7.38 11.38 -10.65
N VAL A 284 -7.22 10.91 -11.89
CA VAL A 284 -7.80 11.51 -13.10
C VAL A 284 -9.32 11.28 -13.15
N PHE A 285 -9.76 10.09 -12.76
CA PHE A 285 -11.15 9.62 -12.82
C PHE A 285 -11.79 9.46 -11.42
N ASN A 286 -11.38 10.25 -10.42
CA ASN A 286 -11.78 10.07 -9.00
C ASN A 286 -13.29 9.82 -8.77
N LEU A 287 -14.15 10.58 -9.45
CA LEU A 287 -15.60 10.44 -9.28
C LEU A 287 -16.13 9.07 -9.76
N GLU A 288 -15.54 8.52 -10.82
CA GLU A 288 -16.05 7.33 -11.51
C GLU A 288 -15.33 6.05 -11.11
N CYS A 289 -14.03 6.12 -10.79
CA CYS A 289 -13.19 4.94 -10.67
C CYS A 289 -12.46 4.79 -9.34
N PHE A 290 -12.49 5.78 -8.44
CA PHE A 290 -11.77 5.69 -7.17
C PHE A 290 -12.25 4.50 -6.33
N ASP A 291 -13.57 4.40 -6.16
CA ASP A 291 -14.17 3.31 -5.39
C ASP A 291 -13.87 1.95 -6.05
N THR A 292 -14.01 1.82 -7.36
CA THR A 292 -13.66 0.60 -8.09
C THR A 292 -12.18 0.22 -7.92
N CYS A 293 -11.25 1.18 -7.97
CA CYS A 293 -9.82 0.91 -7.74
C CYS A 293 -9.57 0.46 -6.31
N LEU A 294 -10.11 1.18 -5.32
CA LEU A 294 -9.98 0.87 -3.90
C LEU A 294 -10.53 -0.53 -3.59
N ILE A 295 -11.73 -0.84 -4.08
CA ILE A 295 -12.39 -2.14 -3.87
C ILE A 295 -11.54 -3.26 -4.47
N ASN A 296 -11.21 -3.17 -5.76
CA ASN A 296 -10.48 -4.23 -6.44
C ASN A 296 -9.09 -4.45 -5.84
N MET A 297 -8.39 -3.38 -5.47
CA MET A 297 -7.10 -3.49 -4.80
C MET A 297 -7.22 -4.11 -3.41
N TYR A 298 -8.23 -3.74 -2.62
CA TYR A 298 -8.44 -4.36 -1.30
C TYR A 298 -8.73 -5.86 -1.41
N LYS A 299 -9.64 -6.26 -2.30
CA LYS A 299 -9.96 -7.69 -2.52
C LYS A 299 -8.72 -8.48 -2.93
N ALA A 300 -7.97 -7.95 -3.90
CA ALA A 300 -6.76 -8.60 -4.39
C ALA A 300 -5.66 -8.68 -3.31
N PHE A 301 -5.51 -7.65 -2.47
CA PHE A 301 -4.59 -7.66 -1.33
C PHE A 301 -4.94 -8.75 -0.31
N LEU A 302 -6.22 -8.90 0.05
CA LEU A 302 -6.65 -9.94 0.99
C LEU A 302 -6.46 -11.35 0.43
N GLN A 303 -6.76 -11.56 -0.86
CA GLN A 303 -6.52 -12.84 -1.53
C GLN A 303 -5.04 -13.19 -1.55
N ASP A 304 -4.16 -12.21 -1.73
CA ASP A 304 -2.72 -12.41 -1.76
C ASP A 304 -2.13 -12.76 -0.37
N CYS A 305 -2.75 -12.25 0.70
CA CYS A 305 -2.31 -12.52 2.08
C CYS A 305 -2.35 -14.01 2.46
N ASP A 306 -3.15 -14.82 1.77
CA ASP A 306 -3.25 -16.27 2.03
C ASP A 306 -2.24 -17.09 1.24
N ILE A 307 -1.54 -16.51 0.26
CA ILE A 307 -0.67 -17.24 -0.66
C ILE A 307 0.75 -17.27 -0.09
N PRO A 308 1.30 -18.45 0.30
CA PRO A 308 2.68 -18.54 0.77
C PRO A 308 3.64 -18.29 -0.39
N MET A 309 4.40 -17.20 -0.35
CA MET A 309 5.39 -16.87 -1.39
C MET A 309 6.78 -16.58 -0.83
N ALA A 310 7.82 -16.90 -1.60
CA ALA A 310 9.19 -16.48 -1.30
C ALA A 310 9.30 -14.94 -1.33
N ASN A 311 9.96 -14.34 -0.33
CA ASN A 311 10.05 -12.88 -0.13
C ASN A 311 8.70 -12.17 0.13
N SER A 312 7.71 -12.87 0.68
CA SER A 312 6.36 -12.34 0.97
C SER A 312 6.38 -11.05 1.79
N GLU A 313 7.27 -10.91 2.78
CA GLU A 313 7.26 -9.77 3.70
C GLU A 313 7.51 -8.43 2.99
N GLN A 314 8.56 -8.33 2.14
CA GLN A 314 8.85 -7.09 1.41
C GLN A 314 7.75 -6.74 0.40
N ARG A 315 7.13 -7.75 -0.22
CA ARG A 315 6.01 -7.52 -1.13
C ARG A 315 4.78 -7.03 -0.37
N LEU A 316 4.40 -7.69 0.73
CA LEU A 316 3.25 -7.30 1.53
C LEU A 316 3.40 -5.87 2.07
N LEU A 317 4.60 -5.47 2.49
CA LEU A 317 4.90 -4.08 2.86
C LEU A 317 4.65 -3.11 1.70
N PHE A 318 5.14 -3.42 0.50
CA PHE A 318 4.90 -2.60 -0.69
C PHE A 318 3.40 -2.51 -1.03
N LEU A 319 2.67 -3.63 -1.04
CA LEU A 319 1.23 -3.65 -1.34
C LEU A 319 0.46 -2.83 -0.31
N ARG A 320 0.76 -2.99 0.98
CA ARG A 320 0.17 -2.19 2.05
C ARG A 320 0.44 -0.70 1.84
N ASP A 321 1.70 -0.31 1.68
CA ASP A 321 2.09 1.10 1.61
C ASP A 321 1.51 1.77 0.35
N SER A 322 1.49 1.07 -0.78
CA SER A 322 0.88 1.55 -2.02
C SER A 322 -0.65 1.66 -1.91
N PHE A 323 -1.33 0.71 -1.27
CA PHE A 323 -2.76 0.83 -1.01
C PHE A 323 -3.09 1.98 -0.06
N VAL A 324 -2.32 2.15 1.01
CA VAL A 324 -2.46 3.31 1.92
C VAL A 324 -2.26 4.63 1.17
N GLU A 325 -1.29 4.69 0.26
CA GLU A 325 -1.06 5.87 -0.59
C GLU A 325 -2.26 6.16 -1.50
N LEU A 326 -2.91 5.15 -2.07
CA LEU A 326 -4.17 5.30 -2.82
C LEU A 326 -5.29 5.83 -1.91
N CYS A 327 -5.51 5.21 -0.76
CA CYS A 327 -6.56 5.64 0.18
C CYS A 327 -6.38 7.08 0.65
N SER A 328 -5.13 7.51 0.80
CA SER A 328 -4.80 8.88 1.23
C SER A 328 -5.08 9.93 0.16
N GLN A 329 -5.37 9.55 -1.10
CA GLN A 329 -5.81 10.50 -2.14
C GLN A 329 -7.23 11.03 -1.90
N ASP A 330 -8.11 10.20 -1.32
CA ASP A 330 -9.47 10.57 -0.95
C ASP A 330 -9.83 9.90 0.39
N VAL A 331 -9.45 10.57 1.48
CA VAL A 331 -9.64 10.07 2.85
C VAL A 331 -11.12 9.91 3.19
N GLN A 332 -12.01 10.74 2.62
CA GLN A 332 -13.44 10.70 2.90
C GLN A 332 -14.08 9.43 2.34
N LYS A 333 -13.82 9.11 1.05
CA LYS A 333 -14.29 7.85 0.45
C LYS A 333 -13.66 6.64 1.14
N SER A 334 -12.36 6.71 1.41
CA SER A 334 -11.62 5.63 2.07
C SER A 334 -12.10 5.38 3.50
N TYR A 335 -12.47 6.43 4.23
CA TYR A 335 -13.01 6.34 5.59
C TYR A 335 -14.25 5.45 5.64
N ALA A 336 -15.20 5.62 4.72
CA ALA A 336 -16.42 4.83 4.70
C ALA A 336 -16.11 3.33 4.58
N LYS A 337 -15.18 2.97 3.67
CA LYS A 337 -14.77 1.58 3.48
C LYS A 337 -13.94 1.04 4.65
N ALA A 338 -13.02 1.83 5.17
CA ALA A 338 -12.22 1.53 6.36
C ALA A 338 -13.12 1.25 7.58
N SER A 339 -14.14 2.09 7.80
CA SER A 339 -15.07 1.98 8.91
C SER A 339 -15.78 0.63 8.92
N VAL A 340 -16.27 0.17 7.76
CA VAL A 340 -16.96 -1.13 7.67
C VAL A 340 -15.99 -2.28 7.93
N SER A 341 -14.79 -2.24 7.34
CA SER A 341 -13.76 -3.27 7.55
C SER A 341 -13.32 -3.35 9.01
N ILE A 342 -12.96 -2.22 9.63
CA ILE A 342 -12.56 -2.15 11.05
C ILE A 342 -13.71 -2.61 11.96
N THR A 343 -14.96 -2.28 11.64
CA THR A 343 -16.12 -2.75 12.41
C THR A 343 -16.26 -4.28 12.34
N GLN A 344 -15.99 -4.89 11.18
CA GLN A 344 -15.98 -6.37 11.06
C GLN A 344 -14.85 -7.00 11.87
N LEU A 345 -13.65 -6.43 11.83
CA LEU A 345 -12.52 -6.87 12.67
C LEU A 345 -12.86 -6.80 14.16
N ALA A 346 -13.55 -5.74 14.59
CA ALA A 346 -14.02 -5.55 15.96
C ALA A 346 -15.10 -6.57 16.37
N LYS A 347 -16.07 -6.84 15.49
CA LYS A 347 -17.10 -7.88 15.73
C LYS A 347 -16.46 -9.26 15.91
N LEU A 348 -15.53 -9.64 15.04
CA LEU A 348 -14.78 -10.90 15.14
C LEU A 348 -13.99 -10.98 16.46
N SER A 349 -13.24 -9.92 16.80
CA SER A 349 -12.47 -9.88 18.05
C SER A 349 -13.37 -9.98 19.28
N LYS A 350 -14.52 -9.29 19.27
CA LYS A 350 -15.48 -9.34 20.38
C LYS A 350 -16.07 -10.73 20.53
N MET A 351 -16.53 -11.35 19.44
CA MET A 351 -17.07 -12.71 19.45
C MET A 351 -16.05 -13.71 20.02
N ALA A 352 -14.78 -13.65 19.57
CA ALA A 352 -13.74 -14.52 20.09
C ALA A 352 -13.48 -14.33 21.60
N LEU A 353 -13.57 -13.10 22.12
CA LEU A 353 -13.37 -12.81 23.55
C LEU A 353 -14.57 -13.20 24.42
N THR A 354 -15.80 -12.91 23.98
CA THR A 354 -17.01 -13.06 24.82
C THR A 354 -17.60 -14.46 24.73
N THR A 355 -17.69 -15.05 23.53
CA THR A 355 -18.34 -16.35 23.34
C THR A 355 -17.34 -17.51 23.24
N LYS A 356 -16.02 -17.21 23.22
CA LYS A 356 -14.94 -18.20 23.00
C LYS A 356 -15.15 -19.04 21.74
N ASN A 357 -15.80 -18.47 20.72
CA ASN A 357 -16.07 -19.14 19.46
C ASN A 357 -14.73 -19.53 18.80
N LYS A 358 -14.54 -20.84 18.55
CA LYS A 358 -13.32 -21.39 17.97
C LYS A 358 -13.09 -20.89 16.54
N GLU A 359 -14.14 -20.77 15.73
CA GLU A 359 -14.04 -20.30 14.35
C GLU A 359 -13.60 -18.83 14.30
N ALA A 360 -14.11 -18.00 15.21
CA ALA A 360 -13.69 -16.61 15.34
C ALA A 360 -12.21 -16.51 15.75
N VAL A 361 -11.75 -17.36 16.67
CA VAL A 361 -10.33 -17.44 17.07
C VAL A 361 -9.44 -17.87 15.90
N GLU A 362 -9.87 -18.86 15.11
CA GLU A 362 -9.15 -19.33 13.92
C GLU A 362 -9.06 -18.25 12.84
N LYS A 363 -10.15 -17.51 12.59
CA LYS A 363 -10.15 -16.38 11.66
C LYS A 363 -9.20 -15.26 12.11
N ILE A 364 -9.17 -14.91 13.40
CA ILE A 364 -8.22 -13.90 13.91
C ILE A 364 -6.77 -14.39 13.79
N HIS A 365 -6.55 -15.70 13.85
CA HIS A 365 -5.24 -16.31 13.67
C HIS A 365 -4.78 -16.32 12.19
N SER A 366 -5.66 -15.99 11.23
CA SER A 366 -5.27 -15.91 9.82
C SER A 366 -4.29 -14.75 9.54
N GLU A 367 -3.42 -14.91 8.55
CA GLU A 367 -2.53 -13.83 8.12
C GLU A 367 -3.34 -12.66 7.55
N GLN A 368 -4.45 -12.94 6.85
CA GLN A 368 -5.43 -11.96 6.40
C GLN A 368 -5.89 -11.01 7.50
N TYR A 369 -6.32 -11.52 8.66
CA TYR A 369 -6.78 -10.68 9.75
C TYR A 369 -5.67 -9.72 10.22
N THR A 370 -4.46 -10.27 10.43
CA THR A 370 -3.33 -9.46 10.90
C THR A 370 -2.86 -8.43 9.87
N ASN A 371 -2.90 -8.76 8.58
CA ASN A 371 -2.54 -7.85 7.50
C ASN A 371 -3.61 -6.78 7.27
N CYS A 372 -4.88 -7.10 7.48
CA CYS A 372 -5.97 -6.13 7.45
C CYS A 372 -5.87 -5.13 8.62
N VAL A 373 -5.57 -5.59 9.84
CA VAL A 373 -5.26 -4.70 10.97
C VAL A 373 -4.05 -3.82 10.64
N ASP A 374 -2.96 -4.41 10.14
CA ASP A 374 -1.75 -3.68 9.75
C ASP A 374 -2.05 -2.57 8.72
N LEU A 375 -2.84 -2.89 7.70
CA LEU A 375 -3.26 -1.96 6.66
C LEU A 375 -3.98 -0.75 7.23
N TRP A 376 -5.02 -0.97 8.05
CA TRP A 376 -5.82 0.11 8.60
C TRP A 376 -5.09 0.91 9.66
N VAL A 377 -4.21 0.28 10.44
CA VAL A 377 -3.28 0.99 11.34
C VAL A 377 -2.42 1.96 10.56
N ASN A 378 -1.83 1.54 9.44
CA ASN A 378 -0.98 2.40 8.61
C ASN A 378 -1.78 3.50 7.89
N PHE A 379 -3.01 3.21 7.44
CA PHE A 379 -3.92 4.23 6.90
C PHE A 379 -4.24 5.34 7.92
N ILE A 380 -4.61 4.96 9.14
CA ILE A 380 -4.89 5.91 10.22
C ILE A 380 -3.62 6.68 10.57
N ALA A 381 -2.50 5.98 10.77
CA ALA A 381 -1.20 6.58 11.09
C ALA A 381 -0.72 7.60 10.05
N ALA A 382 -1.06 7.41 8.77
CA ALA A 382 -0.70 8.33 7.69
C ALA A 382 -1.57 9.60 7.64
N ASN A 383 -2.81 9.55 8.14
CA ASN A 383 -3.82 10.58 7.89
C ASN A 383 -4.38 11.25 9.16
N VAL A 384 -4.17 10.69 10.35
CA VAL A 384 -4.78 11.16 11.62
C VAL A 384 -4.37 12.58 12.05
N GLN A 385 -3.26 13.10 11.53
CA GLN A 385 -2.81 14.47 11.83
C GLN A 385 -3.57 15.52 11.01
N ASP A 386 -4.01 15.16 9.81
CA ASP A 386 -4.60 16.09 8.85
C ASP A 386 -6.12 15.89 8.69
N CYS A 387 -6.66 14.76 9.16
CA CYS A 387 -8.06 14.36 9.00
C CYS A 387 -8.66 13.85 10.31
N ASP A 388 -9.96 14.08 10.52
CA ASP A 388 -10.67 13.53 11.68
C ASP A 388 -10.93 12.02 11.51
N LEU A 389 -10.05 11.22 12.09
CA LEU A 389 -10.12 9.76 12.12
C LEU A 389 -10.31 9.21 13.54
N GLN A 390 -10.69 10.05 14.51
CA GLN A 390 -10.79 9.65 15.92
C GLN A 390 -11.69 8.43 16.16
N PRO A 391 -12.87 8.29 15.51
CA PRO A 391 -13.70 7.09 15.68
C PRO A 391 -13.00 5.80 15.23
N LEU A 392 -12.31 5.84 14.10
CA LEU A 392 -11.55 4.69 13.58
C LEU A 392 -10.34 4.38 14.45
N LEU A 393 -9.63 5.41 14.90
CA LEU A 393 -8.50 5.29 15.82
C LEU A 393 -8.92 4.57 17.11
N TYR A 394 -10.02 5.00 17.73
CA TYR A 394 -10.51 4.38 18.95
C TYR A 394 -10.88 2.91 18.71
N THR A 395 -11.60 2.62 17.63
CA THR A 395 -12.08 1.26 17.34
C THR A 395 -10.91 0.32 17.01
N ILE A 396 -9.93 0.76 16.23
CA ILE A 396 -8.77 -0.07 15.92
C ILE A 396 -7.90 -0.34 17.16
N ILE A 397 -7.78 0.62 18.09
CA ILE A 397 -7.08 0.41 19.37
C ILE A 397 -7.79 -0.68 20.18
N GLN A 398 -9.12 -0.66 20.23
CA GLN A 398 -9.90 -1.71 20.90
C GLN A 398 -9.69 -3.08 20.25
N VAL A 399 -9.67 -3.15 18.91
CA VAL A 399 -9.36 -4.39 18.17
C VAL A 399 -7.98 -4.92 18.57
N ILE A 400 -6.95 -4.08 18.51
CA ILE A 400 -5.57 -4.48 18.81
C ILE A 400 -5.44 -4.97 20.26
N ASN A 401 -6.04 -4.25 21.21
CA ASN A 401 -6.06 -4.66 22.62
C ASN A 401 -6.80 -5.98 22.82
N GLY A 402 -7.92 -6.18 22.13
CA GLY A 402 -8.69 -7.42 22.17
C GLY A 402 -7.87 -8.61 21.66
N VAL A 403 -7.16 -8.45 20.55
CA VAL A 403 -6.25 -9.48 20.01
C VAL A 403 -5.11 -9.76 20.99
N ALA A 404 -4.48 -8.73 21.55
CA ALA A 404 -3.40 -8.90 22.52
C ALA A 404 -3.85 -9.64 23.80
N GLN A 405 -5.09 -9.42 24.25
CA GLN A 405 -5.68 -10.11 25.40
C GLN A 405 -6.15 -11.54 25.09
N LEU A 406 -6.55 -11.80 23.84
CA LEU A 406 -6.96 -13.14 23.42
C LEU A 406 -5.74 -14.11 23.35
N PHE A 407 -4.59 -13.60 22.90
CA PHE A 407 -3.40 -14.41 22.65
C PHE A 407 -2.26 -14.11 23.65
N ILE A 408 -2.46 -14.50 24.92
CA ILE A 408 -1.48 -14.27 26.00
C ILE A 408 -0.33 -15.30 26.02
N GLY A 409 -0.54 -16.47 25.44
CA GLY A 409 0.44 -17.56 25.52
C GLY A 409 1.78 -17.26 24.81
N PRO A 410 2.91 -17.83 25.29
CA PRO A 410 4.25 -17.59 24.76
C PRO A 410 4.42 -17.95 23.27
N ARG A 411 3.55 -18.80 22.73
CA ARG A 411 3.53 -19.15 21.31
C ARG A 411 3.15 -17.98 20.40
N TYR A 412 2.46 -16.98 20.93
CA TYR A 412 1.97 -15.83 20.18
C TYR A 412 2.83 -14.59 20.40
N LEU A 413 4.08 -14.77 20.83
CA LEU A 413 5.02 -13.66 21.07
C LEU A 413 5.09 -12.71 19.86
N LEU A 414 5.25 -13.24 18.63
CA LEU A 414 5.35 -12.43 17.43
C LEU A 414 4.10 -11.56 17.19
N LEU A 415 2.91 -12.16 17.33
CA LEU A 415 1.64 -11.42 17.22
C LEU A 415 1.52 -10.35 18.31
N ARG A 416 1.86 -10.66 19.56
CA ARG A 416 1.83 -9.68 20.68
C ARG A 416 2.77 -8.52 20.43
N VAL A 417 3.99 -8.80 19.98
CA VAL A 417 4.97 -7.77 19.60
C VAL A 417 4.39 -6.89 18.50
N LYS A 418 3.79 -7.48 17.46
CA LYS A 418 3.15 -6.73 16.36
C LYS A 418 1.98 -5.86 16.86
N CYS A 419 1.13 -6.36 17.75
CA CYS A 419 0.07 -5.57 18.38
C CYS A 419 0.62 -4.33 19.10
N ILE A 420 1.69 -4.50 19.89
CA ILE A 420 2.27 -3.39 20.64
C ILE A 420 3.00 -2.41 19.71
N GLN A 421 3.61 -2.89 18.62
CA GLN A 421 4.17 -2.03 17.56
C GLN A 421 3.08 -1.16 16.92
N TRP A 422 1.91 -1.73 16.62
CA TRP A 422 0.76 -0.97 16.11
C TRP A 422 0.29 0.10 17.10
N LEU A 423 0.16 -0.23 18.39
CA LEU A 423 -0.23 0.74 19.43
C LEU A 423 0.80 1.87 19.55
N ASN A 424 2.10 1.54 19.55
CA ASN A 424 3.17 2.52 19.58
C ASN A 424 3.18 3.43 18.34
N LEU A 425 2.90 2.88 17.15
CA LEU A 425 2.80 3.65 15.91
C LEU A 425 1.62 4.63 15.97
N LEU A 426 0.44 4.15 16.37
CA LEU A 426 -0.76 4.98 16.51
C LEU A 426 -0.57 6.07 17.56
N SER A 427 0.05 5.76 18.70
CA SER A 427 0.35 6.74 19.75
C SER A 427 1.28 7.84 19.24
N CYS A 428 2.35 7.45 18.53
CA CYS A 428 3.30 8.38 17.93
C CYS A 428 2.64 9.32 16.91
N LYS A 429 1.78 8.79 16.04
CA LYS A 429 1.19 9.55 14.93
C LYS A 429 0.01 10.41 15.34
N SER A 430 -0.83 9.92 16.25
CA SER A 430 -1.97 10.69 16.77
C SER A 430 -1.58 11.69 17.85
N GLY A 431 -0.42 11.52 18.50
CA GLY A 431 -0.04 12.30 19.67
C GLY A 431 -0.84 11.95 20.93
N ILE A 432 -1.67 10.90 20.89
CA ILE A 432 -2.48 10.43 22.01
C ILE A 432 -1.70 9.37 22.78
N PHE A 433 -1.72 9.46 24.10
CA PHE A 433 -1.13 8.45 24.97
C PHE A 433 -1.92 7.13 24.90
N ILE A 434 -1.24 6.05 24.50
CA ILE A 434 -1.79 4.71 24.48
C ILE A 434 -0.99 3.83 25.47
N PRO A 435 -1.59 3.35 26.56
CA PRO A 435 -0.87 2.57 27.56
C PRO A 435 -0.56 1.16 27.05
N ILE A 436 0.73 0.83 26.97
CA ILE A 436 1.20 -0.51 26.54
C ILE A 436 1.86 -1.33 27.66
N ALA A 437 2.12 -0.70 28.82
CA ALA A 437 3.01 -1.25 29.84
C ALA A 437 2.60 -2.64 30.33
N SER A 438 1.30 -2.85 30.62
CA SER A 438 0.79 -4.16 31.03
C SER A 438 1.02 -5.22 29.96
N LEU A 439 0.63 -4.94 28.72
CA LEU A 439 0.77 -5.85 27.57
C LEU A 439 2.22 -6.27 27.33
N VAL A 440 3.15 -5.33 27.48
CA VAL A 440 4.58 -5.59 27.32
C VAL A 440 5.13 -6.43 28.46
N LEU A 441 4.87 -6.02 29.71
CA LEU A 441 5.50 -6.61 30.88
C LEU A 441 5.02 -8.05 31.16
N ASP A 442 3.83 -8.42 30.71
CA ASP A 442 3.34 -9.82 30.76
C ASP A 442 4.28 -10.79 30.03
N MET A 443 5.00 -10.33 29.00
CA MET A 443 5.95 -11.18 28.27
C MET A 443 7.19 -11.57 29.09
N LEU A 444 7.47 -10.87 30.19
CA LEU A 444 8.54 -11.23 31.13
C LEU A 444 8.16 -12.40 32.04
N GLU A 445 6.86 -12.75 32.12
CA GLU A 445 6.36 -13.81 33.00
C GLU A 445 6.41 -15.21 32.35
N TYR A 446 6.84 -15.31 31.10
CA TYR A 446 6.99 -16.58 30.40
C TYR A 446 8.10 -17.44 31.02
N LYS A 447 7.70 -18.53 31.68
CA LYS A 447 8.61 -19.53 32.24
C LYS A 447 9.21 -20.39 31.13
N THR A 448 10.51 -20.61 31.15
CA THR A 448 11.15 -21.70 30.42
C THR A 448 11.48 -22.85 31.36
N THR A 449 11.30 -24.07 30.90
CA THR A 449 11.88 -25.25 31.54
C THR A 449 13.39 -25.24 31.30
N ASN A 450 14.19 -25.35 32.37
CA ASN A 450 15.65 -25.29 32.39
C ASN A 450 16.37 -26.47 31.68
N GLU A 451 15.79 -27.05 30.63
CA GLU A 451 16.43 -28.09 29.81
C GLU A 451 16.93 -27.45 28.51
N ALA A 452 18.07 -26.78 28.60
CA ALA A 452 18.67 -26.04 27.49
C ALA A 452 19.39 -26.98 26.52
N GLU A 453 18.68 -27.53 25.53
CA GLU A 453 19.32 -28.04 24.32
C GLU A 453 19.68 -26.85 23.41
N LYS A 454 21.00 -26.60 23.25
CA LYS A 454 21.53 -25.61 22.31
C LYS A 454 21.32 -26.09 20.87
N LEU A 455 20.14 -25.86 20.30
CA LEU A 455 19.92 -26.07 18.87
C LEU A 455 20.05 -24.77 18.10
N GLY A 456 21.24 -24.56 17.51
CA GLY A 456 21.56 -23.47 16.59
C GLY A 456 20.95 -23.65 15.20
N LYS A 457 19.64 -23.87 15.10
CA LYS A 457 18.95 -23.82 13.80
C LYS A 457 18.47 -22.41 13.53
N LYS A 458 18.99 -21.84 12.45
CA LYS A 458 18.60 -20.54 11.88
C LYS A 458 17.08 -20.52 11.69
N LEU A 459 16.48 -19.39 12.05
CA LEU A 459 15.04 -19.14 12.06
C LEU A 459 14.53 -19.16 10.60
N GLU A 460 14.14 -20.33 10.07
CA GLU A 460 13.48 -20.42 8.74
C GLU A 460 12.02 -19.98 8.86
N ALA A 461 11.53 -19.32 7.80
CA ALA A 461 10.26 -18.58 7.71
C ALA A 461 9.12 -19.18 8.54
N PHE A 462 8.89 -18.62 9.73
CA PHE A 462 7.75 -18.97 10.57
C PHE A 462 6.51 -18.22 10.10
N SER A 463 5.34 -18.81 10.33
CA SER A 463 4.10 -18.04 10.33
C SER A 463 4.28 -16.86 11.28
N THR A 464 3.93 -15.67 10.80
CA THR A 464 4.04 -14.40 11.54
C THR A 464 3.26 -14.44 12.86
N VAL A 465 2.30 -15.37 12.98
CA VAL A 465 1.33 -15.42 14.07
C VAL A 465 1.75 -16.38 15.20
N LYS A 466 2.40 -17.52 14.90
CA LYS A 466 2.59 -18.60 15.89
C LYS A 466 3.96 -19.27 15.83
N LEU A 467 4.64 -19.27 16.97
CA LEU A 467 5.90 -19.94 17.17
C LEU A 467 5.74 -21.47 17.38
N PRO A 468 6.66 -22.28 16.85
CA PRO A 468 6.76 -23.72 17.15
C PRO A 468 6.96 -24.01 18.64
N LYS A 469 6.43 -25.15 19.12
CA LYS A 469 6.52 -25.53 20.54
C LYS A 469 7.95 -25.80 21.02
N ASN A 470 8.80 -26.37 20.15
CA ASN A 470 10.20 -26.66 20.45
C ASN A 470 11.01 -25.37 20.70
N TRP A 471 10.64 -24.27 20.05
CA TRP A 471 11.35 -23.00 20.20
C TRP A 471 11.18 -22.38 21.60
N LEU A 472 10.02 -22.61 22.23
CA LEU A 472 9.70 -22.09 23.57
C LEU A 472 10.64 -22.56 24.68
N LYS A 473 11.30 -23.73 24.49
CA LYS A 473 12.26 -24.28 25.45
C LYS A 473 13.67 -23.73 25.27
N SER A 474 13.93 -23.03 24.16
CA SER A 474 15.27 -22.53 23.85
C SER A 474 15.62 -21.29 24.68
N GLN A 475 16.90 -21.15 25.02
CA GLN A 475 17.43 -19.91 25.60
C GLN A 475 17.19 -18.71 24.66
N ASN A 476 17.27 -18.94 23.34
CA ASN A 476 16.99 -17.92 22.32
C ASN A 476 15.59 -17.32 22.47
N PHE A 477 14.57 -18.10 22.84
CA PHE A 477 13.22 -17.57 23.08
C PHE A 477 13.19 -16.56 24.22
N GLN A 478 13.85 -16.84 25.34
CA GLN A 478 13.90 -15.90 26.47
C GLN A 478 14.63 -14.61 26.14
N GLU A 479 15.77 -14.72 25.44
CA GLU A 479 16.51 -13.56 24.96
C GLU A 479 15.63 -12.69 24.06
N GLN A 480 14.89 -13.31 23.14
CA GLN A 480 14.00 -12.61 22.22
C GLN A 480 12.81 -11.96 22.94
N CYS A 481 12.22 -12.59 23.96
CA CYS A 481 11.20 -11.97 24.80
C CYS A 481 11.72 -10.69 25.47
N ILE A 482 12.91 -10.76 26.07
CA ILE A 482 13.50 -9.64 26.82
C ILE A 482 13.92 -8.51 25.87
N PHE A 483 14.55 -8.83 24.74
CA PHE A 483 14.88 -7.82 23.74
C PHE A 483 13.61 -7.16 23.18
N SER A 484 12.58 -7.93 22.86
CA SER A 484 11.28 -7.37 22.42
C SER A 484 10.68 -6.43 23.48
N VAL A 485 10.69 -6.82 24.76
CA VAL A 485 10.20 -5.97 25.86
C VAL A 485 10.97 -4.64 25.92
N ILE A 486 12.30 -4.71 25.87
CA ILE A 486 13.17 -3.53 25.92
C ILE A 486 12.94 -2.63 24.70
N GLU A 487 12.84 -3.20 23.50
CA GLU A 487 12.60 -2.45 22.27
C GLU A 487 11.24 -1.75 22.29
N LEU A 488 10.17 -2.45 22.66
CA LEU A 488 8.83 -1.90 22.70
C LEU A 488 8.68 -0.79 23.75
N LEU A 489 9.28 -0.97 24.94
CA LEU A 489 9.32 0.07 25.98
C LEU A 489 10.22 1.23 25.57
N ALA A 490 11.35 0.98 24.89
CA ALA A 490 12.21 2.06 24.40
C ALA A 490 11.48 2.95 23.39
N VAL A 491 10.75 2.35 22.44
CA VAL A 491 9.91 3.11 21.49
C VAL A 491 8.86 3.93 22.24
N HIS A 492 8.19 3.33 23.22
CA HIS A 492 7.16 4.02 24.00
C HIS A 492 7.74 5.17 24.83
N PHE A 493 8.80 4.91 25.60
CA PHE A 493 9.44 5.93 26.43
C PHE A 493 10.10 7.04 25.62
N ALA A 494 10.65 6.75 24.44
CA ALA A 494 11.20 7.78 23.57
C ALA A 494 10.13 8.83 23.21
N GLN A 495 8.91 8.39 22.90
CA GLN A 495 7.80 9.28 22.52
C GLN A 495 7.41 10.23 23.66
N TRP A 496 7.38 9.71 24.89
CA TRP A 496 6.93 10.43 26.08
C TRP A 496 8.07 10.97 26.95
N SER A 497 9.32 10.86 26.50
CA SER A 497 10.52 11.12 27.31
C SER A 497 10.64 12.54 27.86
N PHE A 498 10.00 13.51 27.20
CA PHE A 498 9.99 14.92 27.59
C PHE A 498 8.64 15.38 28.15
N HIS A 499 7.68 14.47 28.31
CA HIS A 499 6.36 14.80 28.86
C HIS A 499 6.43 14.97 30.38
N ILE A 500 5.69 15.93 30.94
CA ILE A 500 5.71 16.25 32.38
C ILE A 500 5.33 15.06 33.28
N SER A 501 4.52 14.14 32.75
CA SER A 501 4.07 12.91 33.43
C SER A 501 4.97 11.69 33.19
N PHE A 502 6.15 11.86 32.56
CA PHE A 502 7.07 10.75 32.31
C PHE A 502 7.48 9.99 33.59
N PRO A 503 7.77 10.65 34.74
CA PRO A 503 8.08 9.97 35.98
C PRO A 503 7.02 8.94 36.38
N GLU A 504 5.75 9.33 36.34
CA GLU A 504 4.62 8.46 36.71
C GLU A 504 4.44 7.34 35.69
N LEU A 505 4.54 7.65 34.39
CA LEU A 505 4.44 6.70 33.29
C LEU A 505 5.48 5.57 33.40
N ALA A 506 6.73 5.92 33.74
CA ALA A 506 7.85 4.99 33.78
C ALA A 506 7.94 4.18 35.09
N THR A 507 7.29 4.63 36.17
CA THR A 507 7.40 4.04 37.51
C THR A 507 7.07 2.54 37.54
N ILE A 508 5.87 2.15 37.07
CA ILE A 508 5.44 0.75 37.11
C ILE A 508 6.32 -0.17 36.24
N PRO A 509 6.64 0.19 34.98
CA PRO A 509 7.62 -0.55 34.19
C PRO A 509 8.97 -0.74 34.89
N VAL A 510 9.54 0.31 35.46
CA VAL A 510 10.84 0.25 36.17
C VAL A 510 10.77 -0.71 37.34
N MET A 511 9.72 -0.62 38.17
CA MET A 511 9.51 -1.55 39.30
C MET A 511 9.41 -3.01 38.85
N ARG A 512 8.64 -3.29 37.79
CA ARG A 512 8.48 -4.65 37.24
C ARG A 512 9.78 -5.18 36.66
N LEU A 513 10.54 -4.35 35.94
CA LEU A 513 11.84 -4.71 35.39
C LEU A 513 12.88 -4.99 36.47
N ARG A 514 12.88 -4.20 37.57
CA ARG A 514 13.76 -4.43 38.72
C ARG A 514 13.49 -5.78 39.38
N LYS A 515 12.21 -6.08 39.63
CA LYS A 515 11.76 -7.37 40.16
C LYS A 515 12.14 -8.56 39.25
N PHE A 516 12.05 -8.38 37.93
CA PHE A 516 12.55 -9.38 36.98
C PHE A 516 14.07 -9.55 37.08
N ASN A 517 14.81 -8.45 37.13
CA ASN A 517 16.27 -8.45 37.21
C ASN A 517 16.79 -9.12 38.50
N GLU A 518 16.10 -8.95 39.63
CA GLU A 518 16.44 -9.63 40.89
C GLU A 518 16.23 -11.15 40.82
N ARG A 519 15.18 -11.59 40.12
CA ARG A 519 14.80 -13.02 40.00
C ARG A 519 15.57 -13.77 38.91
N SER A 520 16.07 -13.06 37.90
CA SER A 520 16.74 -13.67 36.76
C SER A 520 18.10 -14.24 37.14
N THR A 521 18.42 -15.42 36.61
CA THR A 521 19.71 -16.10 36.77
C THR A 521 20.67 -15.86 35.61
N MET A 522 20.19 -15.30 34.49
CA MET A 522 20.98 -15.11 33.27
C MET A 522 21.73 -13.78 33.25
N GLU A 523 23.00 -13.79 33.64
CA GLU A 523 23.82 -12.58 33.84
C GLU A 523 23.96 -11.68 32.59
N GLY A 524 23.92 -12.25 31.38
CA GLY A 524 23.92 -11.48 30.14
C GLY A 524 22.68 -10.60 30.01
N LEU A 525 21.49 -11.18 30.24
CA LEU A 525 20.22 -10.49 30.12
C LEU A 525 19.96 -9.52 31.28
N LYS A 526 20.42 -9.87 32.49
CA LYS A 526 20.40 -8.98 33.65
C LYS A 526 21.10 -7.66 33.34
N ARG A 527 22.30 -7.72 32.75
CA ARG A 527 23.06 -6.51 32.37
C ARG A 527 22.31 -5.63 31.38
N VAL A 528 21.61 -6.21 30.40
CA VAL A 528 20.83 -5.45 29.41
C VAL A 528 19.63 -4.77 30.06
N VAL A 529 18.86 -5.50 30.89
CA VAL A 529 17.72 -4.95 31.62
C VAL A 529 18.15 -3.86 32.61
N LYS A 530 19.21 -4.11 33.38
CA LYS A 530 19.76 -3.13 34.33
C LYS A 530 20.18 -1.83 33.62
N ARG A 531 20.90 -1.94 32.50
CA ARG A 531 21.27 -0.77 31.70
C ARG A 531 20.04 0.00 31.20
N PHE A 532 18.99 -0.71 30.76
CA PHE A 532 17.76 -0.06 30.35
C PHE A 532 17.09 0.69 31.53
N ILE A 533 17.00 0.07 32.71
CA ILE A 533 16.48 0.70 33.92
C ILE A 533 17.25 1.98 34.26
N GLU A 534 18.59 1.93 34.29
CA GLU A 534 19.44 3.08 34.60
C GLU A 534 19.18 4.25 33.64
N GLN A 535 18.98 3.99 32.34
CA GLN A 535 18.68 5.04 31.35
C GLN A 535 17.28 5.63 31.54
N VAL A 536 16.31 4.83 31.94
CA VAL A 536 14.96 5.32 32.25
C VAL A 536 14.98 6.17 33.53
N GLU A 537 15.68 5.72 34.57
CA GLU A 537 15.82 6.46 35.84
C GLU A 537 16.52 7.82 35.64
N LEU A 538 17.56 7.88 34.80
CA LEU A 538 18.18 9.17 34.41
C LEU A 538 17.18 10.12 33.76
N ASN A 539 16.27 9.60 32.92
CA ASN A 539 15.23 10.42 32.31
C ASN A 539 14.18 10.87 33.33
N ILE A 540 13.78 9.98 34.25
CA ILE A 540 12.87 10.31 35.36
C ILE A 540 13.45 11.48 36.17
N GLU A 541 14.70 11.39 36.59
CA GLU A 541 15.37 12.44 37.36
C GLU A 541 15.49 13.76 36.59
N PHE A 542 15.77 13.69 35.28
CA PHE A 542 15.85 14.88 34.43
C PHE A 542 14.49 15.59 34.34
N VAL A 543 13.43 14.85 34.03
CA VAL A 543 12.08 15.41 33.93
C VAL A 543 11.59 15.91 35.29
N GLN A 544 11.84 15.18 36.38
CA GLN A 544 11.46 15.58 37.72
C GLN A 544 12.09 16.91 38.11
N ARG A 545 13.40 17.07 37.92
CA ARG A 545 14.11 18.34 38.20
C ARG A 545 13.50 19.51 37.44
N LYS A 546 13.21 19.33 36.15
CA LYS A 546 12.60 20.35 35.30
C LYS A 546 11.16 20.65 35.68
N ARG A 547 10.43 19.65 36.18
CA ARG A 547 9.06 19.77 36.66
C ARG A 547 9.00 20.51 38.00
N ASP A 548 9.97 20.30 38.89
CA ASP A 548 10.05 20.99 40.18
C ASP A 548 10.25 22.51 39.99
N ASP A 549 10.91 22.91 38.89
CA ASP A 549 11.08 24.31 38.47
C ASP A 549 9.88 24.89 37.68
N ALA A 550 8.87 24.09 37.37
CA ALA A 550 7.75 24.51 36.53
C ALA A 550 6.78 25.41 37.31
N ALA A 551 6.70 26.68 36.92
CA ALA A 551 5.84 27.68 37.58
C ALA A 551 4.39 27.72 37.06
N PHE A 552 3.94 26.69 36.34
CA PHE A 552 2.60 26.64 35.73
C PHE A 552 1.72 25.56 36.37
N SER A 553 0.41 25.79 36.36
CA SER A 553 -0.58 24.84 36.86
C SER A 553 -0.79 23.68 35.89
N PRO A 554 -1.08 22.45 36.37
CA PRO A 554 -1.47 21.34 35.50
C PRO A 554 -2.69 21.61 34.59
N ASN A 555 -3.53 22.59 34.96
CA ASN A 555 -4.67 23.01 34.15
C ASN A 555 -4.28 23.87 32.94
N ASP A 556 -3.06 24.41 32.92
CA ASP A 556 -2.54 25.14 31.78
C ASP A 556 -2.03 24.15 30.72
N GLN A 557 -2.92 23.78 29.81
CA GLN A 557 -2.64 22.87 28.71
C GLN A 557 -1.52 23.39 27.80
N GLN A 558 -1.47 24.71 27.53
CA GLN A 558 -0.47 25.27 26.63
C GLN A 558 0.93 25.18 27.23
N SER A 559 1.09 25.53 28.51
CA SER A 559 2.37 25.40 29.20
C SER A 559 2.79 23.94 29.38
N THR A 560 1.82 23.05 29.62
CA THR A 560 2.07 21.60 29.70
C THR A 560 2.54 21.01 28.38
N GLU A 561 1.92 21.40 27.26
CA GLU A 561 2.33 20.99 25.92
C GLU A 561 3.69 21.60 25.51
N ALA A 562 3.98 22.83 25.96
CA ALA A 562 5.25 23.51 25.70
C ALA A 562 6.41 22.98 26.56
N PHE A 563 6.13 22.26 27.63
CA PHE A 563 7.13 21.71 28.55
C PHE A 563 8.20 20.89 27.81
N LEU A 564 9.47 21.26 28.01
CA LEU A 564 10.65 20.62 27.45
C LEU A 564 10.67 20.46 25.91
N GLN A 565 9.86 21.22 25.17
CA GLN A 565 9.85 21.16 23.69
C GLN A 565 11.17 21.67 23.07
N LEU A 566 11.87 22.59 23.75
CA LEU A 566 13.19 23.06 23.31
C LEU A 566 14.25 21.96 23.50
N GLU A 567 14.27 21.33 24.66
CA GLU A 567 15.16 20.22 24.99
C GLU A 567 14.89 19.00 24.11
N LYS A 568 13.62 18.73 23.76
CA LYS A 568 13.24 17.67 22.81
C LYS A 568 13.90 17.85 21.43
N ARG A 569 14.14 19.10 20.99
CA ARG A 569 14.84 19.40 19.73
C ARG A 569 16.36 19.17 19.86
N ASN A 570 16.88 19.16 21.08
CA ASN A 570 18.29 18.96 21.37
C ASN A 570 18.56 17.48 21.67
N THR A 571 18.94 16.70 20.67
CA THR A 571 19.13 15.23 20.74
C THR A 571 20.40 14.78 21.50
N ASN A 572 20.95 15.63 22.35
CA ASN A 572 22.21 15.38 23.05
C ASN A 572 22.04 14.63 24.38
N ALA A 573 20.82 14.46 24.87
CA ALA A 573 20.57 13.72 26.10
C ALA A 573 20.95 12.23 25.96
N SER A 574 21.67 11.69 26.95
CA SER A 574 22.19 10.32 26.91
C SER A 574 21.08 9.27 26.79
N TYR A 575 19.96 9.46 27.50
CA TYR A 575 18.81 8.55 27.45
C TYR A 575 18.11 8.59 26.08
N THR A 576 18.00 9.75 25.44
CA THR A 576 17.42 9.88 24.09
C THR A 576 18.28 9.15 23.05
N GLN A 577 19.60 9.33 23.12
CA GLN A 577 20.55 8.60 22.27
C GLN A 577 20.50 7.10 22.52
N TYR A 578 20.31 6.69 23.78
CA TYR A 578 20.17 5.29 24.13
C TYR A 578 18.89 4.68 23.55
N TYR A 579 17.73 5.29 23.75
CA TYR A 579 16.48 4.81 23.15
C TYR A 579 16.60 4.71 21.63
N GLN A 580 17.15 5.74 20.97
CA GLN A 580 17.39 5.71 19.53
C GLN A 580 18.34 4.57 19.13
N SER A 581 19.42 4.34 19.90
CA SER A 581 20.32 3.21 19.65
C SER A 581 19.64 1.86 19.78
N VAL A 582 18.68 1.69 20.68
CA VAL A 582 17.89 0.45 20.80
C VAL A 582 17.02 0.26 19.56
N ILE A 583 16.33 1.32 19.15
CA ILE A 583 15.45 1.32 17.97
C ILE A 583 16.25 1.06 16.68
N ASP A 584 17.41 1.70 16.51
CA ASP A 584 18.24 1.52 15.31
C ASP A 584 18.79 0.08 15.20
N LYS A 585 19.10 -0.54 16.35
CA LYS A 585 19.56 -1.93 16.41
C LYS A 585 18.47 -2.92 16.04
N SER A 586 17.22 -2.68 16.46
CA SER A 586 16.09 -3.56 16.14
C SER A 586 15.74 -3.50 14.66
N LEU A 587 15.85 -2.31 14.04
CA LEU A 587 15.66 -2.10 12.61
C LEU A 587 16.82 -2.64 11.74
N GLY A 588 17.83 -3.31 12.33
CA GLY A 588 19.00 -3.82 11.61
C GLY A 588 19.88 -2.71 11.00
N THR A 589 19.65 -1.45 11.38
CA THR A 589 20.32 -0.28 10.78
C THR A 589 21.67 -0.09 11.45
N LYS A 590 22.62 -0.97 11.16
CA LYS A 590 24.04 -0.71 11.48
C LYS A 590 24.52 0.44 10.61
N LYS A 591 24.40 1.68 11.09
CA LYS A 591 25.33 2.74 10.68
C LYS A 591 26.72 2.28 11.14
N LYS A 592 27.49 1.70 10.22
CA LYS A 592 28.94 1.62 10.38
C LYS A 592 29.41 3.06 10.58
N LYS A 593 29.87 3.36 11.79
CA LYS A 593 30.68 4.55 12.05
C LYS A 593 32.00 4.40 11.32
#